data_AF-A0A662A708-F1
#
_entry.id   AF-A0A662A708-F1
#
_cell.length_a   1.000
_cell.length_b   1.000
_cell.length_c   1.000
_cell.angle_alpha   90.00
_cell.angle_beta   90.00
_cell.angle_gamma   90.00
#
_symmetry.space_group_name_H-M   'P 1'
#
loop_
_entity.id
_entity.type
_entity.pdbx_description
1 polymer ?
#
loop_
_entity_poly.entity_id
_entity_poly.type
_entity_poly.pdbx_seq_one_letter_code
_entity_poly.pdbx_strand_id
1 'polypeptide(L)'
;MKNLALLFILAFFIQSVASSQPCLPDGIEFTTQAQIDNFQTNYPNCTEIEGDVTIAGDDITNLNGLSVLTSIGGALTINGDMGVTNSNLTSLTGLDNLTSIGGDLKIGTWA
;
A
#
# COMPACT_ATOMS: atom_id res chain seq x y z
N MET A 1 5.20 43.67 15.26
CA MET A 1 5.98 42.46 14.88
C MET A 1 5.84 41.29 15.86
N LYS A 2 5.48 41.48 17.14
CA LYS A 2 5.31 40.37 18.10
C LYS A 2 3.98 39.61 17.99
N ASN A 3 2.92 40.26 17.48
CA ASN A 3 1.60 39.62 17.32
C ASN A 3 1.45 38.83 16.02
N LEU A 4 2.35 39.05 15.04
CA LEU A 4 2.34 38.33 13.76
C LEU A 4 2.93 36.93 13.90
N ALA A 5 3.94 36.75 14.77
CA ALA A 5 4.51 35.44 15.09
C ALA A 5 3.52 34.51 15.82
N LEU A 6 2.62 35.07 16.65
CA LEU A 6 1.58 34.29 17.35
C LEU A 6 0.51 33.70 16.40
N LEU A 7 0.20 34.39 15.29
CA LEU A 7 -0.73 33.89 14.26
C LEU A 7 -0.12 32.71 13.48
N PHE A 8 1.19 32.71 13.23
CA PHE A 8 1.88 31.58 12.59
C PHE A 8 2.00 30.35 13.50
N ILE A 9 2.19 30.56 14.80
CA ILE A 9 2.23 29.47 15.79
C ILE A 9 0.84 28.84 15.95
N LEU A 10 -0.24 29.63 15.94
CA LEU A 10 -1.60 29.08 15.97
C LEU A 10 -1.94 28.29 14.71
N ALA A 11 -1.52 28.73 13.51
CA ALA A 11 -1.78 28.01 12.26
C ALA A 11 -1.08 26.64 12.19
N PHE A 12 0.04 26.46 12.88
CA PHE A 12 0.74 25.17 12.97
C PHE A 12 -0.02 24.15 13.85
N PHE A 13 -0.88 24.61 14.77
CA PHE A 13 -1.73 23.76 15.60
C PHE A 13 -3.06 23.35 14.95
N ILE A 14 -3.41 23.87 13.76
CA ILE A 14 -4.68 23.55 13.06
C ILE A 14 -4.48 22.49 11.97
N GLN A 15 -3.26 21.99 11.74
CA GLN A 15 -3.05 20.91 10.76
C GLN A 15 -3.49 19.52 11.25
N SER A 16 -4.16 19.41 12.39
CA SER A 16 -4.78 18.17 12.85
C SER A 16 -6.10 17.83 12.15
N VAL A 17 -6.42 18.51 11.04
CA VAL A 17 -7.33 17.92 10.06
C VAL A 17 -6.59 16.75 9.41
N ALA A 18 -6.77 15.57 9.99
CA ALA A 18 -6.45 14.30 9.36
C ALA A 18 -7.33 14.16 8.11
N SER A 19 -6.98 14.86 7.03
CA SER A 19 -7.47 14.48 5.72
C SER A 19 -6.89 13.10 5.47
N SER A 20 -7.73 12.07 5.28
CA SER A 20 -7.26 10.85 4.67
C SER A 20 -6.76 11.25 3.28
N GLN A 21 -5.45 11.43 3.17
CA GLN A 21 -4.84 11.69 1.88
C GLN A 21 -5.16 10.45 1.03
N PRO A 22 -5.66 10.64 -0.21
CA PRO A 22 -6.01 9.50 -1.05
C PRO A 22 -4.77 8.63 -1.18
N CYS A 23 -4.87 7.39 -0.74
CA CYS A 23 -3.72 6.50 -0.79
C CYS A 23 -3.75 5.71 -2.08
N LEU A 24 -2.85 6.08 -2.98
CA LEU A 24 -2.59 5.35 -4.22
C LEU A 24 -3.88 5.14 -5.07
N PRO A 25 -4.56 6.22 -5.51
CA PRO A 25 -5.76 6.13 -6.35
C PRO A 25 -5.52 5.40 -7.68
N ASP A 26 -4.30 5.51 -8.22
CA ASP A 26 -3.90 4.80 -9.44
C ASP A 26 -3.34 3.39 -9.16
N GLY A 27 -3.29 2.98 -7.89
CA GLY A 27 -2.75 1.69 -7.49
C GLY A 27 -1.22 1.67 -7.33
N ILE A 28 -0.66 0.47 -7.19
CA ILE A 28 0.78 0.23 -7.00
C ILE A 28 1.19 -1.15 -7.51
N GLU A 29 2.41 -1.22 -8.04
CA GLU A 29 3.08 -2.47 -8.40
C GLU A 29 4.30 -2.70 -7.51
N PHE A 30 4.34 -3.85 -6.86
CA PHE A 30 5.48 -4.35 -6.08
C PHE A 30 6.25 -5.37 -6.91
N THR A 31 7.46 -5.00 -7.33
CA THR A 31 8.36 -5.85 -8.11
C THR A 31 9.61 -6.26 -7.34
N THR A 32 9.79 -5.75 -6.11
CA THR A 32 10.90 -6.07 -5.22
C THR A 32 10.47 -6.21 -3.76
N GLN A 33 11.17 -7.03 -2.99
CA GLN A 33 10.90 -7.16 -1.54
C GLN A 33 11.11 -5.82 -0.81
N ALA A 34 12.10 -5.03 -1.24
CA ALA A 34 12.38 -3.74 -0.64
C ALA A 34 11.20 -2.75 -0.75
N GLN A 35 10.39 -2.81 -1.81
CA GLN A 35 9.21 -1.95 -1.93
C GLN A 35 8.13 -2.33 -0.90
N ILE A 36 7.95 -3.63 -0.64
CA ILE A 36 7.04 -4.11 0.40
C ILE A 36 7.54 -3.67 1.78
N ASP A 37 8.82 -3.90 2.07
CA ASP A 37 9.41 -3.60 3.38
C ASP A 37 9.36 -2.10 3.71
N ASN A 38 9.48 -1.24 2.69
CA ASN A 38 9.44 0.22 2.83
C ASN A 38 8.04 0.81 2.67
N PHE A 39 6.97 0.02 2.50
CA PHE A 39 5.63 0.52 2.17
C PHE A 39 5.16 1.65 3.11
N GLN A 40 5.19 1.44 4.44
CA GLN A 40 4.78 2.46 5.41
C GLN A 40 5.76 3.63 5.56
N THR A 41 7.01 3.48 5.10
CA THR A 41 7.97 4.59 5.06
C THR A 41 7.67 5.50 3.87
N ASN A 42 7.32 4.91 2.73
CA ASN A 42 7.01 5.63 1.49
C ASN A 42 5.58 6.19 1.48
N TYR A 43 4.65 5.49 2.13
CA TYR A 43 3.22 5.81 2.19
C TYR A 43 2.73 5.82 3.65
N PRO A 44 3.17 6.79 4.47
CA PRO A 44 2.85 6.83 5.89
C PRO A 44 1.35 6.96 6.12
N ASN A 45 0.83 6.15 7.05
CA ASN A 45 -0.60 6.05 7.41
C ASN A 45 -1.51 5.53 6.29
N CYS A 46 -0.96 5.04 5.18
CA CYS A 46 -1.77 4.36 4.17
C CYS A 46 -2.21 2.98 4.69
N THR A 47 -3.52 2.84 4.91
CA THR A 47 -4.16 1.59 5.34
C THR A 47 -5.16 1.07 4.30
N GLU A 48 -5.51 1.88 3.31
CA GLU A 48 -6.51 1.57 2.29
C GLU A 48 -5.96 2.01 0.94
N ILE A 49 -5.58 1.07 0.07
CA ILE A 49 -5.11 1.41 -1.28
C ILE A 49 -6.33 1.59 -2.17
N GLU A 50 -6.52 2.75 -2.77
CA GLU A 50 -7.72 3.06 -3.57
C GLU A 50 -7.73 2.36 -4.94
N GLY A 51 -6.56 2.21 -5.58
CA GLY A 51 -6.43 1.58 -6.89
C GLY A 51 -6.08 0.09 -6.87
N ASP A 52 -5.58 -0.41 -8.00
CA ASP A 52 -5.17 -1.81 -8.17
C ASP A 52 -3.82 -2.10 -7.49
N VAL A 53 -3.66 -3.32 -6.98
CA VAL A 53 -2.39 -3.80 -6.40
C VAL A 53 -1.90 -4.99 -7.21
N THR A 54 -0.67 -4.88 -7.72
CA THR A 54 0.03 -5.99 -8.37
C THR A 54 1.27 -6.34 -7.57
N ILE A 55 1.46 -7.62 -7.28
CA ILE A 55 2.65 -8.18 -6.61
C ILE A 55 3.30 -9.18 -7.57
N ALA A 56 4.47 -8.83 -8.11
CA ALA A 56 5.17 -9.59 -9.15
C ALA A 56 6.70 -9.36 -9.09
N GLY A 57 7.34 -9.84 -8.03
CA GLY A 57 8.80 -9.82 -7.85
C GLY A 57 9.33 -11.21 -7.50
N ASP A 58 10.39 -11.65 -8.17
CA ASP A 58 10.99 -12.97 -7.93
C ASP A 58 11.73 -13.06 -6.58
N ASP A 59 12.18 -11.92 -6.06
CA ASP A 59 12.82 -11.77 -4.74
C ASP A 59 11.81 -11.62 -3.59
N ILE A 60 10.51 -11.54 -3.87
CA ILE A 60 9.47 -11.38 -2.85
C ILE A 60 9.26 -12.71 -2.11
N THR A 61 9.48 -12.68 -0.80
CA THR A 61 9.40 -13.85 0.09
C THR A 61 8.28 -13.74 1.12
N ASN A 62 7.82 -12.52 1.42
CA ASN A 62 6.78 -12.24 2.40
C ASN A 62 6.08 -10.91 2.13
N LEU A 63 4.88 -10.73 2.70
CA LEU A 63 4.06 -9.51 2.55
C LEU A 63 3.98 -8.71 3.85
N ASN A 64 4.90 -8.92 4.81
CA ASN A 64 4.76 -8.38 6.16
C ASN A 64 4.69 -6.85 6.21
N GLY A 65 5.37 -6.16 5.29
CA GLY A 65 5.30 -4.69 5.16
C GLY A 65 3.91 -4.15 4.79
N LEU A 66 3.00 -5.03 4.35
CA LEU A 66 1.61 -4.72 3.98
C LEU A 66 0.61 -5.03 5.10
N SER A 67 1.05 -5.46 6.29
CA SER A 67 0.15 -5.88 7.39
C SER A 67 -0.76 -4.80 7.94
N VAL A 68 -0.52 -3.55 7.56
CA VAL A 68 -1.35 -2.38 7.91
C VAL A 68 -2.57 -2.21 7.00
N LEU A 69 -2.60 -2.89 5.85
CA LEU A 69 -3.67 -2.73 4.87
C LEU A 69 -4.95 -3.41 5.35
N THR A 70 -6.05 -2.66 5.29
CA THR A 70 -7.40 -3.12 5.64
C THR A 70 -8.31 -3.26 4.43
N SER A 71 -8.05 -2.50 3.35
CA SER A 71 -8.80 -2.57 2.10
C SER A 71 -7.92 -2.30 0.86
N ILE A 72 -8.34 -2.86 -0.27
CA ILE A 72 -7.91 -2.51 -1.63
C ILE A 72 -9.16 -2.14 -2.43
N GLY A 73 -9.22 -0.94 -2.98
CA GLY A 73 -10.36 -0.46 -3.76
C GLY A 73 -10.43 -1.08 -5.16
N GLY A 74 -9.27 -1.36 -5.76
CA GLY A 74 -9.15 -2.05 -7.05
C GLY A 74 -9.06 -3.57 -6.93
N ALA A 75 -8.47 -4.20 -7.94
CA ALA A 75 -8.11 -5.61 -7.98
C ALA A 75 -6.80 -5.89 -7.24
N LEU A 76 -6.67 -7.09 -6.69
CA LEU A 76 -5.40 -7.62 -6.16
C LEU A 76 -4.91 -8.76 -7.05
N THR A 77 -3.75 -8.57 -7.67
CA THR A 77 -3.08 -9.59 -8.49
C THR A 77 -1.77 -10.01 -7.84
N ILE A 78 -1.62 -11.30 -7.55
CA ILE A 78 -0.40 -11.91 -7.01
C ILE A 78 0.08 -12.96 -7.99
N ASN A 79 1.31 -12.77 -8.46
CA ASN A 79 1.82 -13.32 -9.73
C ASN A 79 1.13 -12.65 -10.92
N GLY A 80 1.94 -12.01 -11.75
CA GLY A 80 1.48 -11.33 -12.94
C GLY A 80 1.48 -12.21 -14.18
N ASP A 81 1.01 -11.62 -15.28
CA ASP A 81 1.27 -12.09 -16.64
C ASP A 81 2.74 -11.80 -17.01
N MET A 82 3.25 -12.44 -18.07
CA MET A 82 4.58 -12.24 -18.66
C MET A 82 5.79 -12.88 -17.95
N GLY A 83 5.58 -14.02 -17.26
CA GLY A 83 6.68 -14.92 -16.88
C GLY A 83 7.48 -14.52 -15.62
N VAL A 84 7.04 -13.48 -14.91
CA VAL A 84 7.55 -13.16 -13.57
C VAL A 84 6.71 -13.90 -12.54
N THR A 85 7.37 -14.76 -11.74
CA THR A 85 6.73 -15.54 -10.69
C THR A 85 7.29 -15.16 -9.33
N ASN A 86 6.43 -14.91 -8.34
CA ASN A 86 6.77 -14.87 -6.92
C ASN A 86 6.97 -16.30 -6.39
N SER A 87 7.91 -17.05 -6.98
CA SER A 87 8.13 -18.47 -6.66
C SER A 87 8.57 -18.70 -5.21
N ASN A 88 9.14 -17.67 -4.57
CA ASN A 88 9.55 -17.69 -3.18
C ASN A 88 8.44 -17.31 -2.20
N LEU A 89 7.32 -16.74 -2.67
CA LEU A 89 6.18 -16.36 -1.83
C LEU A 89 5.27 -17.57 -1.60
N THR A 90 5.45 -18.23 -0.45
CA THR A 90 4.75 -19.48 -0.12
C THR A 90 3.46 -19.29 0.68
N SER A 91 3.20 -18.08 1.17
CA SER A 91 2.01 -17.74 1.94
C SER A 91 1.61 -16.27 1.73
N LEU A 92 0.38 -15.93 2.08
CA LEU A 92 -0.12 -14.55 2.08
C LEU A 92 -0.01 -13.88 3.46
N THR A 93 0.78 -14.44 4.38
CA THR A 93 1.04 -13.83 5.68
C THR A 93 1.58 -12.41 5.48
N GLY A 94 1.02 -11.47 6.23
CA GLY A 94 1.19 -10.03 6.00
C GLY A 94 -0.02 -9.37 5.34
N LEU A 95 -1.02 -10.11 4.86
CA LEU A 95 -2.32 -9.57 4.44
C LEU A 95 -3.45 -9.91 5.43
N ASP A 96 -3.11 -10.30 6.65
CA ASP A 96 -4.05 -10.84 7.64
C ASP A 96 -5.14 -9.84 8.07
N ASN A 97 -4.88 -8.54 7.93
CA ASN A 97 -5.83 -7.47 8.24
C ASN A 97 -6.69 -7.03 7.05
N LEU A 98 -6.44 -7.56 5.85
CA LEU A 98 -7.19 -7.19 4.65
C LEU A 98 -8.61 -7.76 4.71
N THR A 99 -9.61 -6.88 4.72
CA THR A 99 -11.02 -7.28 4.87
C THR A 99 -11.84 -7.14 3.60
N SER A 100 -11.38 -6.34 2.65
CA SER A 100 -12.10 -6.10 1.39
C SER A 100 -11.16 -5.85 0.22
N ILE A 101 -11.52 -6.40 -0.94
CA ILE A 101 -10.97 -6.10 -2.26
C ILE A 101 -12.16 -5.69 -3.11
N GLY A 102 -12.12 -4.51 -3.72
CA GLY A 102 -13.23 -3.98 -4.52
C GLY A 102 -13.35 -4.63 -5.90
N GLY A 103 -12.23 -5.09 -6.46
CA GLY A 103 -12.16 -5.83 -7.72
C GLY A 103 -11.91 -7.33 -7.55
N ASP A 104 -11.30 -7.94 -8.58
CA ASP A 104 -10.95 -9.35 -8.57
C ASP A 104 -9.74 -9.63 -7.67
N LEU A 105 -9.74 -10.79 -7.01
CA LEU A 105 -8.54 -11.40 -6.44
C LEU A 105 -8.00 -12.47 -7.40
N LYS A 106 -6.79 -12.27 -7.91
CA LYS A 106 -6.12 -13.18 -8.84
C LYS A 106 -4.81 -13.65 -8.23
N ILE A 107 -4.67 -14.97 -8.01
CA ILE A 107 -3.43 -15.61 -7.54
C ILE A 107 -3.02 -16.71 -8.53
N GLY A 108 -1.82 -16.60 -9.09
CA GLY A 108 -1.25 -17.57 -10.02
C GLY A 108 -0.95 -16.98 -11.40
N THR A 109 -0.43 -17.80 -12.31
CA THR A 109 -0.15 -17.40 -13.69
C THR A 109 -1.39 -17.60 -14.55
N TRP A 110 -1.79 -16.55 -15.25
CA TRP A 110 -2.91 -16.58 -16.21
C TRP A 110 -2.30 -16.56 -17.60
N ALA A 111 -2.58 -17.59 -18.40
CA ALA A 111 -2.07 -17.75 -19.77
C ALA A 111 -3.11 -17.29 -20.80
#